data_AF-A0A1A5IH58-F1
#
_entry.id   AF-A0A1A5IH58-F1
#
_cell.length_a   1.000
_cell.length_b   1.000
_cell.length_c   1.000
_cell.angle_alpha   90.00
_cell.angle_beta   90.00
_cell.angle_gamma   90.00
#
_symmetry.space_group_name_H-M   'P 1'
#
loop_
_entity.id
_entity.type
_entity.pdbx_description
1 polymer ?
#
loop_
_entity_poly.entity_id
_entity_poly.type
_entity_poly.pdbx_seq_one_letter_code
_entity_poly.pdbx_strand_id
1 'polypeptide(L)' 'MVAEITAAFVCSTLGIEPTVRHADYVGAWLKVLREDNRAIFRAASLASKAADFLLGFNAEAEGAQQDEIAA' A
#
# COMPACT_ATOMS: atom_id res chain seq x y z
N MET A 1 7.71 -2.52 -7.36
CA MET A 1 6.39 -3.14 -7.55
C MET A 1 5.62 -3.18 -6.23
N VAL A 2 6.03 -3.99 -5.24
CA VAL A 2 5.31 -4.08 -3.93
C VAL A 2 5.07 -2.71 -3.30
N ALA A 3 6.12 -1.92 -3.09
CA ALA A 3 6.01 -0.59 -2.48
C ALA A 3 5.07 0.37 -3.23
N GLU A 4 5.05 0.31 -4.56
CA GLU A 4 4.20 1.16 -5.40
C GLU A 4 2.73 0.73 -5.30
N ILE A 5 2.46 -0.58 -5.21
CA ILE A 5 1.10 -1.09 -4.95
C ILE A 5 0.66 -0.73 -3.51
N THR A 6 1.55 -0.84 -2.52
CA THR A 6 1.29 -0.40 -1.15
C THR A 6 0.94 1.08 -1.09
N ALA A 7 1.74 1.91 -1.77
CA ALA A 7 1.49 3.35 -1.86
C ALA A 7 0.12 3.62 -2.51
N ALA A 8 -0.24 2.92 -3.58
CA ALA A 8 -1.55 3.06 -4.22
C ALA A 8 -2.71 2.71 -3.27
N PHE A 9 -2.60 1.61 -2.52
CA PHE A 9 -3.61 1.22 -1.53
C PHE A 9 -3.76 2.26 -0.42
N VAL A 10 -2.64 2.70 0.17
CA VAL A 10 -2.65 3.70 1.24
C VAL A 10 -3.18 5.04 0.73
N CYS A 11 -2.74 5.50 -0.44
CA CYS A 11 -3.20 6.76 -1.03
C CYS A 11 -4.71 6.71 -1.31
N SER A 12 -5.21 5.60 -1.84
CA SER A 12 -6.65 5.42 -2.05
C SER A 12 -7.44 5.46 -0.74
N THR A 13 -6.95 4.80 0.32
CA THR A 13 -7.63 4.80 1.62
C THR A 13 -7.64 6.18 2.28
N LEU A 14 -6.55 6.94 2.14
CA LEU A 14 -6.41 8.25 2.76
C LEU A 14 -6.91 9.42 1.89
N GLY A 15 -7.43 9.14 0.68
CA GLY A 15 -7.87 10.17 -0.26
C GLY A 15 -6.73 11.06 -0.78
N ILE A 16 -5.50 10.52 -0.84
CA ILE A 16 -4.33 11.23 -1.32
C ILE A 16 -4.20 11.01 -2.83
N GLU A 17 -4.16 12.09 -3.61
CA GLU A 17 -3.88 12.02 -5.04
C GLU A 17 -2.41 11.59 -5.25
N PRO A 18 -2.14 10.45 -5.91
CA PRO A 18 -0.78 10.00 -6.13
C PRO A 18 -0.08 10.87 -7.17
N THR A 19 1.21 11.12 -6.96
CA THR A 19 2.07 11.68 -8.01
C THR A 19 2.83 10.56 -8.70
N VAL A 20 3.02 10.68 -10.01
CA VAL A 20 3.84 9.73 -10.77
C VAL A 20 5.28 9.82 -10.27
N ARG A 21 5.84 8.70 -9.82
CA ARG A 21 7.26 8.59 -9.48
C ARG A 21 7.96 7.65 -10.46
N HIS A 22 8.99 8.15 -11.14
CA HIS A 22 9.98 7.42 -11.96
C HIS A 22 9.47 6.21 -12.78
N ALA A 23 9.06 6.42 -14.03
CA ALA A 23 8.61 5.35 -14.93
C ALA A 23 9.66 4.27 -15.27
N ASP A 24 10.93 4.48 -14.89
CA ASP A 24 12.06 3.61 -15.25
C ASP A 24 11.93 2.17 -14.71
N TYR A 25 11.21 1.96 -13.61
CA TYR A 25 11.00 0.62 -13.05
C TYR A 25 9.95 -0.21 -13.81
N VAL A 26 9.14 0.40 -14.69
CA VAL A 26 8.04 -0.31 -15.40
C VAL A 26 8.62 -1.39 -16.31
N GLY A 27 9.73 -1.12 -16.99
CA GLY A 27 10.43 -2.10 -17.82
C GLY A 27 10.89 -3.32 -17.02
N ALA A 28 11.43 -3.11 -15.81
CA ALA A 28 11.84 -4.19 -14.92
C ALA A 28 10.65 -5.05 -14.46
N TRP A 29 9.50 -4.44 -14.16
CA TRP A 29 8.30 -5.19 -13.76
C TRP A 29 7.71 -5.99 -14.93
N LEU A 30 7.69 -5.41 -16.14
CA LEU A 30 7.25 -6.13 -17.33
C LEU A 30 8.09 -7.37 -17.60
N LYS A 31 9.41 -7.31 -17.37
CA LYS A 31 10.28 -8.49 -17.47
C LYS A 31 9.87 -9.56 -16.45
N VAL A 32 9.71 -9.19 -15.17
CA VAL A 32 9.29 -10.12 -14.11
C VAL A 32 7.94 -10.76 -14.41
N LEU A 33 6.97 -9.99 -14.91
CA LEU A 33 5.62 -10.50 -15.20
C LEU A 33 5.58 -11.43 -16.42
N ARG A 34 6.50 -11.26 -17.38
CA ARG A 34 6.65 -12.19 -18.51
C ARG A 34 7.25 -13.52 -18.07
N GLU A 35 8.19 -13.49 -17.12
CA GLU A 35 8.81 -14.68 -16.56
C GLU A 35 7.87 -15.40 -15.58
N ASP A 36 7.05 -14.65 -14.84
CA ASP A 36 6.16 -15.18 -13.82
C ASP A 36 4.89 -14.33 -13.67
N ASN A 37 3.80 -14.81 -14.27
CA ASN A 37 2.49 -14.16 -14.20
C ASN A 37 1.88 -14.14 -12.78
N ARG A 38 2.37 -14.98 -11.85
CA ARG A 38 1.95 -15.00 -10.44
C ARG A 38 2.69 -13.98 -9.59
N ALA A 39 3.71 -13.31 -10.13
CA ALA A 39 4.44 -12.25 -9.42
C ALA A 39 3.52 -11.10 -8.99
N ILE A 40 2.51 -10.75 -9.81
CA ILE A 40 1.57 -9.68 -9.46
C ILE A 40 0.73 -10.03 -8.24
N PHE A 41 0.24 -11.27 -8.13
CA PHE A 41 -0.59 -11.69 -7.00
C PHE A 41 0.20 -11.77 -5.69
N ARG A 42 1.46 -12.24 -5.75
CA ARG A 42 2.35 -12.23 -4.59
C ARG A 42 2.67 -10.81 -4.14
N ALA A 43 2.96 -9.92 -5.09
CA ALA A 43 3.22 -8.53 -4.77
C ALA A 43 1.98 -7.83 -4.18
N ALA A 44 0.79 -8.09 -4.72
CA ALA A 44 -0.46 -7.59 -4.17
C ALA A 44 -0.69 -8.11 -2.75
N SER A 45 -0.49 -9.40 -2.50
CA SER A 45 -0.64 -9.98 -1.15
C SER A 45 0.31 -9.36 -0.13
N LEU A 46 1.58 -9.13 -0.49
CA LEU A 46 2.54 -8.42 0.37
C LEU A 46 2.15 -6.96 0.55
N ALA A 47 1.69 -6.31 -0.52
CA ALA A 47 1.30 -4.91 -0.49
C ALA A 47 0.07 -4.66 0.39
N SER A 48 -0.93 -5.54 0.35
CA SER A 48 -2.11 -5.50 1.24
C SER A 48 -1.67 -5.56 2.71
N LYS A 49 -0.83 -6.54 3.08
CA LYS A 49 -0.32 -6.66 4.46
C LYS A 49 0.42 -5.41 4.92
N ALA A 50 1.25 -4.84 4.05
CA ALA A 50 1.99 -3.61 4.36
C ALA A 50 1.04 -2.41 4.51
N ALA A 51 0.02 -2.28 3.65
CA ALA A 51 -0.98 -1.23 3.74
C ALA A 51 -1.80 -1.36 5.03
N ASP A 52 -2.29 -2.56 5.34
CA ASP A 52 -3.04 -2.85 6.56
C ASP A 52 -2.23 -2.50 7.81
N PHE A 53 -0.94 -2.84 7.84
CA PHE A 53 -0.05 -2.47 8.93
C PHE A 53 0.09 -0.95 9.09
N LEU A 54 0.29 -0.22 7.98
CA LEU A 54 0.43 1.24 8.02
C LEU A 54 -0.87 1.93 8.45
N LEU A 55 -2.01 1.46 7.95
CA LEU A 55 -3.33 2.03 8.23
C LEU A 55 -3.82 1.66 9.63
N GLY A 56 -3.35 0.54 10.20
CA GLY A 56 -3.66 0.13 11.57
C GLY A 56 -3.27 1.15 12.63
N PHE A 57 -2.16 1.88 12.42
CA PHE A 57 -1.75 2.96 13.34
C PHE A 57 -2.76 4.10 13.42
N ASN A 58 -3.51 4.38 12.35
CA ASN A 58 -4.56 5.39 12.38
C ASN A 58 -5.76 4.94 13.21
N ALA A 59 -6.17 3.67 13.07
CA ALA A 59 -7.28 3.10 13.84
C ALA A 59 -6.96 3.05 15.35
N GLU A 60 -5.72 2.70 15.71
CA GLU A 60 -5.25 2.73 17.10
C GLU A 60 -5.27 4.16 17.68
N ALA A 61 -4.84 5.16 16.90
CA ALA A 61 -4.87 6.56 17.31
C ALA A 61 -6.31 7.08 17.51
N GLU A 62 -7.23 6.73 16.61
CA GLU A 62 -8.65 7.10 16.74
C GLU A 62 -9.32 6.46 17.96
N GLY A 63 -9.03 5.20 18.26
CA GLY A 63 -9.52 4.51 19.44
C GLY A 63 -9.01 5.13 20.74
N ALA A 64 -7.71 5.41 20.83
CA ALA A 64 -7.11 6.08 21.99
C ALA A 64 -7.72 7.48 22.23
N GLN A 65 -8.00 8.24 21.17
CA GLN A 65 -8.61 9.55 21.28
C GLN A 65 -10.08 9.49 21.72
N GLN A 66 -10.84 8.46 21.31
CA GLN A 66 -12.21 8.23 21.78
C GLN A 66 -12.25 7.85 23.27
N ASP A 67 -11.33 7.01 23.72
CA ASP A 67 -11.22 6.61 25.13
C ASP A 67 -10.88 7.81 26.04
N GLU A 68 -10.01 8.73 25.60
CA GLU A 68 -9.70 9.97 26.33
C GLU A 68 -10.88 10.94 26.42
N ILE A 69 -11.73 11.03 25.39
CA ILE A 69 -12.91 11.91 25.39
C ILE A 69 -14.03 11.34 26.29
N ALA A 70 -14.10 10.02 26.43
CA ALA A 70 -15.11 9.33 27.23
C ALA A 70 -14.78 9.26 28.74
N ALA A 71 -13.54 9.57 29.14
CA ALA A 71 -13.05 9.57 30.53
C ALA A 71 -13.23 10.93 31.22
#